data_AF-A0A1H5Z4C6-F1
#
_entry.id   AF-A0A1H5Z4C6-F1
#
_cell.length_a   1.000
_cell.length_b   1.000
_cell.length_c   1.000
_cell.angle_alpha   90.00
_cell.angle_beta   90.00
_cell.angle_gamma   90.00
#
_symmetry.space_group_name_H-M   'P 1'
#
loop_
_entity.id
_entity.type
_entity.pdbx_description
1 polymer ?
#
loop_
_entity_poly.entity_id
_entity_poly.type
_entity_poly.pdbx_seq_one_letter_code
_entity_poly.pdbx_strand_id
1 'polypeptide(L)'
;MTEAKRHLEELGTALTEAGFKVRVVVGDPPVLHVAGVGTAELAEQIGCRVNPLDGQLWFQWVALEVFLGRASDVPDVVERIKYIVHSQTSGGSD
;
A
#
# COMPACT_ATOMS: atom_id res chain seq x y z
N MET A 1 6.27 2.60 16.62
CA MET A 1 6.90 1.73 15.58
C MET A 1 6.26 0.35 15.46
N THR A 2 6.04 -0.36 16.58
CA THR A 2 5.50 -1.75 16.55
C THR A 2 4.15 -1.88 15.86
N GLU A 3 3.27 -0.88 16.01
CA GLU A 3 1.93 -0.87 15.41
C GLU A 3 1.94 -0.65 13.90
N ALA A 4 2.75 0.29 13.39
CA ALA A 4 2.91 0.53 11.96
C ALA A 4 3.44 -0.69 11.22
N LYS A 5 4.47 -1.35 11.79
CA LYS A 5 5.01 -2.59 11.22
C LYS A 5 3.94 -3.67 11.12
N ARG A 6 3.18 -3.90 12.21
CA ARG A 6 2.09 -4.89 12.24
C ARG A 6 1.06 -4.62 11.14
N HIS A 7 0.61 -3.38 10.99
CA HIS A 7 -0.34 -3.02 9.95
C HIS A 7 0.22 -3.20 8.53
N LEU A 8 1.51 -2.92 8.31
CA LEU A 8 2.15 -3.19 7.02
C LEU A 8 2.26 -4.68 6.72
N GLU A 9 2.47 -5.53 7.74
CA GLU A 9 2.45 -6.99 7.61
C GLU A 9 1.04 -7.53 7.30
N GLU A 10 0.02 -6.99 7.97
CA GLU A 10 -1.40 -7.29 7.70
C GLU A 10 -1.78 -6.91 6.26
N LEU A 11 -1.44 -5.68 5.83
CA LEU A 11 -1.66 -5.23 4.46
C LEU A 11 -0.88 -6.07 3.45
N GLY A 12 0.38 -6.40 3.74
CA GLY A 12 1.20 -7.24 2.88
C GLY A 12 0.59 -8.63 2.66
N THR A 13 0.06 -9.24 3.72
CA THR A 13 -0.65 -10.52 3.62
C THR A 13 -1.86 -10.41 2.71
N ALA A 14 -2.71 -9.41 2.93
CA ALA A 14 -3.92 -9.21 2.13
C ALA A 14 -3.63 -8.89 0.65
N LEU A 15 -2.59 -8.10 0.37
CA LEU A 15 -2.14 -7.84 -1.01
C LEU A 15 -1.58 -9.09 -1.68
N THR A 16 -0.85 -9.94 -0.94
CA THR A 16 -0.36 -11.22 -1.47
C THR A 16 -1.52 -12.13 -1.86
N GLU A 17 -2.54 -12.24 -1.00
CA GLU A 17 -3.77 -12.98 -1.27
C GLU A 17 -4.54 -12.42 -2.47
N ALA A 18 -4.45 -11.11 -2.70
CA ALA A 18 -4.99 -10.42 -3.86
C ALA A 18 -4.15 -10.56 -5.15
N GLY A 19 -3.02 -11.28 -5.12
CA GLY A 19 -2.17 -11.56 -6.27
C GLY A 19 -1.00 -10.60 -6.50
N PHE A 20 -0.75 -9.67 -5.57
CA PHE A 20 0.42 -8.78 -5.63
C PHE A 20 1.68 -9.50 -5.12
N LYS A 21 2.84 -9.09 -5.65
CA LYS A 21 4.12 -9.48 -5.08
C LYS A 21 4.55 -8.40 -4.10
N VAL A 22 4.60 -8.73 -2.80
CA VAL A 22 4.97 -7.75 -1.78
C VAL A 22 6.20 -8.17 -1.00
N ARG A 23 6.90 -7.19 -0.44
CA ARG A 23 8.00 -7.39 0.49
C ARG A 23 7.98 -6.32 1.57
N VAL A 24 7.85 -6.73 2.82
CA VAL A 24 8.04 -5.82 3.96
C VAL A 24 9.53 -5.52 4.09
N VAL A 25 9.88 -4.23 4.16
CA VAL A 25 11.22 -3.74 4.47
C VAL A 25 11.19 -3.16 5.88
N VAL A 26 11.90 -3.83 6.78
CA VAL A 26 11.97 -3.48 8.20
C VAL A 26 13.11 -2.46 8.37
N GLY A 27 12.78 -1.19 8.17
CA GLY A 27 13.63 -0.02 8.48
C GLY A 27 12.94 0.91 9.48
N ASP A 28 13.50 2.11 9.69
CA ASP A 28 12.84 3.19 10.43
C ASP A 28 12.74 4.44 9.51
N PRO A 29 11.53 4.77 8.98
CA PRO A 29 10.26 4.06 9.20
C PRO A 29 10.16 2.74 8.40
N PRO A 30 9.34 1.77 8.87
CA PRO A 30 9.07 0.55 8.09
C PRO A 30 8.22 0.86 6.86
N VAL A 31 8.47 0.15 5.76
CA VAL A 31 7.71 0.28 4.50
C VAL A 31 7.37 -1.07 3.89
N LEU A 32 6.28 -1.13 3.14
CA LEU A 32 5.86 -2.26 2.33
C LEU A 32 6.15 -1.96 0.86
N HIS A 33 7.02 -2.75 0.24
CA HIS A 33 7.20 -2.71 -1.20
C HIS A 33 6.12 -3.53 -1.88
N VAL A 34 5.45 -2.94 -2.88
CA VAL A 34 4.41 -3.58 -3.68
C VAL A 34 4.86 -3.60 -5.14
N ALA A 35 5.21 -4.77 -5.64
CA ALA A 35 5.31 -5.03 -7.07
C ALA A 35 3.92 -5.41 -7.60
N GLY A 36 3.58 -4.89 -8.78
CA GLY A 36 2.24 -5.04 -9.36
C GLY A 36 1.93 -6.48 -9.77
N VAL A 37 0.75 -6.65 -10.35
CA VAL A 37 0.26 -7.95 -10.84
C VAL A 37 0.74 -8.16 -12.27
N GLY A 38 1.37 -9.30 -12.57
CA GLY A 38 1.85 -9.62 -13.92
C GLY A 38 3.16 -8.91 -14.28
N THR A 39 3.20 -8.24 -15.44
CA THR A 39 4.38 -7.52 -15.97
C THR A 39 4.42 -6.03 -15.59
N ALA A 40 3.36 -5.51 -14.98
CA ALA A 40 3.32 -4.13 -14.50
C ALA A 40 4.09 -4.01 -13.18
N GLU A 41 5.31 -3.48 -13.23
CA GLU A 41 6.04 -3.13 -12.01
C GLU A 41 5.53 -1.78 -11.51
N LEU A 42 4.78 -1.78 -10.40
CA LEU A 42 4.50 -0.54 -9.66
C LEU A 42 5.75 -0.01 -8.95
N ALA A 43 6.63 -0.91 -8.47
CA ALA A 43 7.79 -0.56 -7.65
C ALA A 43 7.50 0.43 -6.51
N GLU A 44 6.26 0.42 -6.00
CA GLU A 44 5.79 1.43 -5.05
C GLU A 44 6.10 1.04 -3.61
N GLN A 45 6.25 2.07 -2.76
CA GLN A 45 6.43 1.92 -1.32
C GLN A 45 5.21 2.45 -0.59
N ILE A 46 4.67 1.64 0.31
CA ILE A 46 3.58 2.00 1.22
C ILE A 46 4.14 2.11 2.63
N GLY A 47 3.95 3.26 3.27
CA GLY A 47 4.27 3.50 4.67
C GLY A 47 3.02 3.67 5.51
N CYS A 48 3.21 3.97 6.80
CA CYS A 48 2.14 4.42 7.69
C CYS A 48 2.43 5.83 8.20
N ARG A 49 1.40 6.67 8.24
CA ARG A 49 1.47 8.04 8.77
C ARG A 49 0.20 8.38 9.53
N VAL A 50 0.33 9.13 10.62
CA VAL A 50 -0.84 9.68 11.32
C VAL A 50 -1.44 10.78 10.45
N ASN A 51 -2.72 10.63 10.10
CA ASN A 51 -3.43 11.64 9.32
C ASN A 51 -3.79 12.82 10.26
N PRO A 52 -3.39 14.05 9.94
CA PRO A 52 -3.65 15.20 10.80
C PRO A 52 -5.15 15.56 10.92
N LEU A 53 -5.99 15.08 10.01
CA LEU A 53 -7.43 15.39 10.00
C LEU A 53 -8.21 14.61 11.06
N ASP A 54 -7.85 13.36 11.32
CA ASP A 54 -8.57 12.48 12.25
C ASP A 54 -7.69 11.87 13.35
N GLY A 55 -6.38 12.13 13.33
CA GLY A 55 -5.42 11.61 14.30
C GLY A 55 -5.22 10.09 14.22
N GLN A 56 -5.77 9.42 13.22
CA GLN A 56 -5.67 7.97 13.05
C GLN A 56 -4.43 7.61 12.24
N LEU A 57 -3.97 6.37 12.36
CA LEU A 57 -2.92 5.82 11.51
C LEU A 57 -3.49 5.45 10.14
N TRP A 58 -2.85 5.90 9.07
CA TRP A 58 -3.23 5.64 7.70
C TRP A 58 -2.08 5.01 6.92
N PHE A 59 -2.40 4.17 5.95
CA PHE A 59 -1.46 3.79 4.90
C PHE A 59 -1.28 4.95 3.92
N GLN A 60 -0.06 5.10 3.42
CA GLN A 60 0.31 6.18 2.53
C GLN A 60 1.24 5.65 1.45
N TRP A 61 1.02 6.02 0.19
CA TRP A 61 2.08 5.93 -0.82
C TRP A 61 3.19 6.91 -0.49
N VAL A 62 4.39 6.40 -0.27
CA VAL A 62 5.52 7.20 0.20
C VAL A 62 5.95 8.21 -0.86
N ALA A 63 6.11 7.77 -2.12
CA ALA A 63 6.62 8.63 -3.19
C ALA A 63 5.65 9.75 -3.58
N LEU A 64 4.34 9.47 -3.56
CA LEU A 64 3.30 10.42 -3.96
C LEU A 64 2.72 11.22 -2.79
N GLU A 65 3.11 10.87 -1.57
CA GLU A 65 2.52 11.35 -0.31
C GLU A 65 0.99 11.18 -0.21
N VAL A 66 0.39 10.30 -1.01
CA VAL A 66 -1.07 10.09 -1.06
C VAL A 66 -1.54 9.12 0.02
N PHE A 67 -2.57 9.51 0.76
CA PHE A 67 -3.24 8.64 1.72
C PHE A 67 -4.11 7.59 1.02
N LEU A 68 -3.89 6.32 1.37
CA LEU A 68 -4.59 5.18 0.81
C LEU A 68 -5.83 4.82 1.60
N GLY A 69 -5.78 4.89 2.93
CA GLY A 69 -6.89 4.53 3.80
C GLY A 69 -6.40 4.32 5.21
N ARG A 70 -7.35 4.14 6.14
CA ARG A 70 -7.02 3.88 7.55
C ARG A 70 -6.31 2.55 7.69
N ALA A 71 -5.32 2.48 8.57
CA ALA A 71 -4.60 1.23 8.86
C ALA A 71 -5.52 0.15 9.46
N SER A 72 -6.64 0.56 10.06
CA SER A 72 -7.68 -0.33 10.58
C SER A 72 -8.61 -0.91 9.52
N ASP A 73 -8.56 -0.44 8.26
CA ASP A 73 -9.46 -0.84 7.17
C ASP A 73 -8.66 -1.37 5.97
N VAL A 74 -7.96 -2.48 6.21
CA VAL A 74 -7.14 -3.16 5.20
C VAL A 74 -7.95 -3.55 3.94
N PRO A 75 -9.19 -4.08 4.03
CA PRO A 75 -9.97 -4.41 2.84
C PRO A 75 -10.21 -3.22 1.90
N ASP A 76 -10.61 -2.05 2.42
CA ASP A 76 -10.80 -0.85 1.59
C ASP A 76 -9.49 -0.43 0.90
N VAL A 77 -8.38 -0.50 1.64
CA VAL A 77 -7.05 -0.14 1.13
C VAL A 77 -6.61 -1.08 0.00
N VAL A 78 -6.84 -2.38 0.13
CA VAL A 78 -6.55 -3.37 -0.93
C VAL A 78 -7.36 -3.08 -2.19
N GLU A 79 -8.66 -2.81 -2.06
CA GLU A 79 -9.51 -2.48 -3.21
C GLU A 79 -9.08 -1.17 -3.90
N ARG A 80 -8.67 -0.16 -3.13
CA ARG A 80 -8.14 1.08 -3.68
C ARG A 80 -6.84 0.87 -4.46
N ILE A 81 -5.91 0.08 -3.90
CA ILE A 81 -4.65 -0.24 -4.59
C ILE A 81 -4.95 -0.98 -5.89
N LYS A 82 -5.83 -1.99 -5.87
CA LYS A 82 -6.27 -2.70 -7.09
C LYS A 82 -6.81 -1.71 -8.12
N TYR A 83 -7.74 -0.84 -7.75
CA TYR A 83 -8.33 0.12 -8.68
C TYR A 83 -7.26 0.98 -9.37
N ILE A 84 -6.29 1.47 -8.62
CA ILE A 84 -5.22 2.34 -9.13
C ILE A 84 -4.26 1.60 -10.04
N VAL A 85 -3.94 0.34 -9.72
CA VAL A 85 -3.12 -0.51 -10.61
C VAL A 85 -3.84 -0.78 -11.93
N HIS A 86 -5.12 -1.14 -11.88
CA HIS A 86 -5.91 -1.46 -13.09
C HIS A 86 -6.12 -0.24 -13.99
N SER A 87 -6.24 0.97 -13.41
CA SER A 87 -6.40 2.19 -14.20
C SER A 87 -5.11 2.56 -14.96
N GLN A 88 -3.93 2.31 -14.38
CA GLN A 88 -2.65 2.54 -15.05
C GLN A 88 -2.40 1.56 -16.21
N THR A 89 -2.80 0.30 -16.07
CA THR A 89 -2.62 -0.70 -17.15
C THR A 89 -3.57 -0.49 -18.33
N SER A 90 -4.72 0.14 -18.10
CA SER A 90 -5.75 0.35 -19.13
C SER A 90 -5.54 1.64 -19.95
N GLY A 91 -4.67 2.54 -19.50
CA GLY A 91 -4.37 3.82 -20.17
C GLY A 91 -3.16 3.82 -21.11
N GLY A 92 -2.49 2.66 -21.31
CA GLY A 92 -1.26 2.54 -22.10
C GLY A 92 -1.46 2.13 -23.57
N SER A 93 -2.65 2.36 -24.13
CA SER A 93 -2.93 2.15 -25.55
C SER A 93 -3.30 3.48 -26.19
N ASP A 94 -2.30 4.26 -26.59
CA ASP A 94 -2.38 5.27 -27.66
C ASP A 94 -0.97 5.58 -28.18
#